data_AF-I4B3S3-F1
#
_entry.id   AF-I4B3S3-F1
#
_cell.length_a   1.000
_cell.length_b   1.000
_cell.length_c   1.000
_cell.angle_alpha   90.00
_cell.angle_beta   90.00
_cell.angle_gamma   90.00
#
_symmetry.space_group_name_H-M   'P 1'
#
loop_
_entity.id
_entity.type
_entity.pdbx_description
1 polymer ?
#
loop_
_entity_poly.entity_id
_entity_poly.type
_entity_poly.pdbx_seq_one_letter_code
_entity_poly.pdbx_strand_id
1 'polypeptide(L)'
;MTWRDMIVWCNAASEKGGLTPIYYSDAAFTTPIKISPAGNLAPDGASKTAGGIDNPYVRWSANGYRLATAAEWEYAARYIDGTTFMPGNAPSGWQDTNADTIVDAAERALVGWVTTATQPVGLKPANALGIHDMSGNVFELVWDWNNGAYTTASPYTDADSLGSPTSGTDIKDVRGGGYTGEFGTAARGTTGPHQPSAYRGFRVVRRP
;
A
#
# COMPACT_ATOMS: atom_id res chain seq x y z
N MET A 1 1.94 -1.32 14.01
CA MET A 1 1.18 -2.34 13.27
C MET A 1 2.08 -2.91 12.18
N THR A 2 1.97 -4.20 11.91
CA THR A 2 2.75 -4.93 10.88
C THR A 2 1.90 -5.16 9.64
N TRP A 3 2.51 -5.57 8.52
CA TRP A 3 1.76 -5.98 7.33
C TRP A 3 0.81 -7.15 7.64
N ARG A 4 1.27 -8.09 8.47
CA ARG A 4 0.49 -9.24 8.94
C ARG A 4 -0.76 -8.82 9.70
N ASP A 5 -0.65 -7.84 10.59
CA ASP A 5 -1.78 -7.30 11.34
C ASP A 5 -2.83 -6.71 10.38
N MET A 6 -2.38 -6.05 9.32
CA MET A 6 -3.26 -5.36 8.37
C MET A 6 -4.08 -6.34 7.53
N ILE A 7 -3.50 -7.45 7.07
CA ILE A 7 -4.28 -8.46 6.33
C ILE A 7 -5.27 -9.22 7.23
N VAL A 8 -4.90 -9.44 8.50
CA VAL A 8 -5.83 -9.99 9.51
C VAL A 8 -6.96 -9.00 9.79
N TRP A 9 -6.65 -7.72 9.91
CA TRP A 9 -7.66 -6.66 10.07
C TRP A 9 -8.61 -6.62 8.87
N CYS A 10 -8.10 -6.71 7.64
CA CYS A 10 -8.90 -6.76 6.43
C CYS A 10 -9.90 -7.92 6.44
N ASN A 11 -9.45 -9.13 6.80
CA ASN A 11 -10.36 -10.27 6.96
C ASN A 11 -11.39 -10.04 8.06
N ALA A 12 -10.97 -9.58 9.25
CA ALA A 12 -11.88 -9.33 10.36
C ALA A 12 -12.92 -8.25 10.02
N ALA A 13 -12.53 -7.17 9.34
CA ALA A 13 -13.42 -6.13 8.86
C ALA A 13 -14.40 -6.65 7.80
N SER A 14 -13.94 -7.56 6.94
CA SER A 14 -14.80 -8.23 5.94
C SER A 14 -15.85 -9.09 6.63
N GLU A 15 -15.45 -9.97 7.55
CA GLU A 15 -16.39 -10.82 8.30
C GLU A 15 -17.39 -9.98 9.11
N LYS A 16 -16.91 -8.93 9.80
CA LYS A 16 -17.77 -8.00 10.53
C LYS A 16 -18.81 -7.31 9.64
N GLY A 17 -18.45 -7.02 8.39
CA GLY A 17 -19.32 -6.41 7.40
C GLY A 17 -20.20 -7.40 6.61
N GLY A 18 -20.14 -8.70 6.90
CA GLY A 18 -20.84 -9.73 6.12
C GLY A 18 -20.28 -9.94 4.71
N LEU A 19 -19.04 -9.53 4.47
CA LEU A 19 -18.31 -9.70 3.21
C LEU A 19 -17.46 -10.97 3.23
N THR A 20 -17.09 -11.46 2.04
CA THR A 20 -16.21 -12.63 1.92
C THR A 20 -14.76 -12.24 2.22
N PRO A 21 -14.05 -12.89 3.16
CA PRO A 21 -12.63 -12.64 3.41
C PRO A 21 -11.76 -12.80 2.17
N ILE A 22 -10.55 -12.23 2.20
CA ILE A 22 -9.64 -12.20 1.05
C ILE A 22 -8.45 -13.16 1.24
N TYR A 23 -7.91 -13.26 2.46
CA TYR A 23 -6.66 -13.98 2.73
C TYR A 23 -6.90 -15.30 3.45
N TYR A 24 -6.45 -16.41 2.87
CA TYR A 24 -6.75 -17.77 3.34
C TYR A 24 -5.49 -18.61 3.52
N SER A 25 -5.56 -19.57 4.45
CA SER A 25 -4.48 -20.53 4.69
C SER A 25 -4.54 -21.76 3.80
N ASP A 26 -5.59 -21.90 3.00
CA ASP A 26 -5.81 -23.02 2.10
C ASP A 26 -6.29 -22.57 0.72
N ALA A 27 -5.92 -23.32 -0.31
CA ALA A 27 -6.26 -23.04 -1.71
C ALA A 27 -7.75 -23.18 -2.02
N ALA A 28 -8.52 -23.87 -1.16
CA ALA A 28 -9.96 -24.01 -1.30
C ALA A 28 -10.74 -22.81 -0.72
N PHE A 29 -10.04 -21.83 -0.14
CA PHE A 29 -10.60 -20.62 0.47
C PHE A 29 -11.62 -20.94 1.57
N THR A 30 -11.31 -21.90 2.43
CA THR A 30 -12.20 -22.36 3.52
C THR A 30 -11.82 -21.82 4.89
N THR A 31 -10.54 -21.52 5.10
CA THR A 31 -9.97 -21.10 6.39
C THR A 31 -9.35 -19.70 6.24
N PRO A 32 -10.10 -18.63 6.57
CA PRO A 32 -9.56 -17.28 6.57
C PRO A 32 -8.43 -17.15 7.59
N ILE A 33 -7.40 -16.38 7.26
CA ILE A 33 -6.32 -16.10 8.20
C ILE A 33 -6.78 -15.08 9.24
N LYS A 34 -6.58 -15.41 10.52
CA LYS A 34 -7.06 -14.63 11.68
C LYS A 34 -6.01 -14.33 12.73
N ILE A 35 -4.78 -14.82 12.56
CA ILE A 35 -3.70 -14.71 13.55
C ILE A 35 -2.51 -14.01 12.90
N SER A 36 -2.02 -12.97 13.58
CA SER A 36 -0.78 -12.28 13.22
C SER A 36 0.32 -12.68 14.20
N PRO A 37 1.21 -13.62 13.84
CA PRO A 37 2.32 -14.02 14.70
C PRO A 37 3.43 -12.97 14.70
N ALA A 38 4.05 -12.78 15.87
CA ALA A 38 5.19 -11.89 16.05
C ALA A 38 6.50 -12.52 15.53
N GLY A 39 7.47 -11.66 15.19
CA GLY A 39 8.84 -12.06 14.87
C GLY A 39 9.02 -12.70 13.49
N ASN A 40 10.27 -13.10 13.22
CA ASN A 40 10.64 -13.83 12.02
C ASN A 40 10.06 -15.24 12.06
N LEU A 41 9.50 -15.68 10.92
CA LEU A 41 8.96 -17.04 10.77
C LEU A 41 9.87 -17.93 9.92
N ALA A 42 10.90 -17.37 9.31
CA ALA A 42 11.90 -18.08 8.53
C ALA A 42 13.31 -17.52 8.80
N PRO A 43 14.38 -18.33 8.62
CA PRO A 43 15.76 -17.89 8.81
C PRO A 43 16.18 -16.72 7.92
N ASP A 44 15.56 -16.60 6.74
CA ASP A 44 15.79 -15.58 5.72
C ASP A 44 14.69 -14.50 5.68
N GLY A 45 13.89 -14.38 6.75
CA GLY A 45 12.89 -13.33 6.91
C GLY A 45 11.45 -13.84 6.83
N ALA A 46 10.79 -13.59 5.68
CA ALA A 46 9.40 -13.95 5.49
C ALA A 46 9.20 -15.45 5.24
N SER A 47 8.14 -16.02 5.77
CA SER A 47 7.80 -17.41 5.48
C SER A 47 7.30 -17.56 4.04
N LYS A 48 7.94 -18.45 3.28
CA LYS A 48 7.54 -18.78 1.90
C LYS A 48 6.46 -19.87 1.83
N THR A 49 6.08 -20.46 2.95
CA THR A 49 5.08 -21.54 3.03
C THR A 49 3.74 -21.04 2.52
N ALA A 50 3.24 -21.64 1.44
CA ALA A 50 1.93 -21.33 0.88
C ALA A 50 0.81 -21.54 1.92
N GLY A 51 -0.10 -20.57 2.03
CA GLY A 51 -1.12 -20.53 3.07
C GLY A 51 -0.64 -19.96 4.41
N GLY A 52 0.65 -19.67 4.55
CA GLY A 52 1.19 -18.94 5.70
C GLY A 52 0.78 -17.47 5.68
N ILE A 53 0.89 -16.80 6.84
CA ILE A 53 0.56 -15.37 6.97
C ILE A 53 1.35 -14.49 6.00
N ASP A 54 2.60 -14.84 5.68
CA ASP A 54 3.43 -14.08 4.73
C ASP A 54 3.12 -14.46 3.27
N ASN A 55 2.64 -15.67 3.00
CA ASN A 55 2.34 -16.15 1.65
C ASN A 55 0.92 -16.77 1.56
N PRO A 56 -0.13 -15.98 1.81
CA PRO A 56 -1.49 -16.50 1.91
C PRO A 56 -2.07 -16.79 0.52
N TYR A 57 -3.07 -17.68 0.46
CA TYR A 57 -3.91 -17.79 -0.72
C TYR A 57 -4.85 -16.59 -0.77
N VAL A 58 -4.89 -15.90 -1.91
CA VAL A 58 -5.69 -14.68 -2.08
C VAL A 58 -6.90 -14.94 -2.96
N ARG A 59 -8.10 -14.73 -2.42
CA ARG A 59 -9.35 -14.84 -3.17
C ARG A 59 -9.67 -13.53 -3.88
N TRP A 60 -8.96 -13.23 -4.96
CA TRP A 60 -9.07 -11.96 -5.69
C TRP A 60 -10.49 -11.59 -6.14
N SER A 61 -11.34 -12.58 -6.41
CA SER A 61 -12.73 -12.37 -6.84
C SER A 61 -13.71 -12.04 -5.71
N ALA A 62 -13.30 -12.13 -4.44
CA ALA A 62 -14.16 -11.80 -3.32
C ALA A 62 -14.34 -10.28 -3.13
N ASN A 63 -15.43 -9.92 -2.45
CA ASN A 63 -15.87 -8.54 -2.23
C ASN A 63 -15.43 -7.95 -0.87
N GLY A 64 -14.59 -8.67 -0.13
CA GLY A 64 -14.02 -8.21 1.14
C GLY A 64 -12.99 -7.10 0.98
N TYR A 65 -12.60 -6.54 2.12
CA TYR A 65 -11.51 -5.59 2.23
C TYR A 65 -10.17 -6.29 2.04
N ARG A 66 -9.24 -5.57 1.41
CA ARG A 66 -7.85 -5.96 1.27
C ARG A 66 -6.94 -4.75 1.20
N LEU A 67 -5.65 -4.99 1.32
CA LEU A 67 -4.64 -4.02 0.91
C LEU A 67 -4.75 -3.75 -0.60
N ALA A 68 -4.52 -2.50 -0.99
CA ALA A 68 -4.33 -2.14 -2.38
C ALA A 68 -3.09 -2.83 -2.94
N THR A 69 -3.09 -3.16 -4.23
CA THR A 69 -1.84 -3.46 -4.92
C THR A 69 -1.03 -2.18 -5.08
N ALA A 70 0.27 -2.30 -5.31
CA ALA A 70 1.15 -1.15 -5.58
C ALA A 70 0.64 -0.34 -6.79
N ALA A 71 0.12 -1.01 -7.81
CA ALA A 71 -0.45 -0.37 -9.00
C ALA A 71 -1.78 0.33 -8.70
N GLU A 72 -2.70 -0.30 -7.97
CA GLU A 72 -3.97 0.33 -7.57
C GLU A 72 -3.75 1.58 -6.73
N TRP A 73 -2.80 1.51 -5.79
CA TRP A 73 -2.44 2.63 -4.94
C TRP A 73 -1.91 3.81 -5.77
N GLU A 74 -0.97 3.56 -6.68
CA GLU A 74 -0.36 4.62 -7.49
C GLU A 74 -1.33 5.19 -8.52
N TYR A 75 -2.17 4.34 -9.13
CA TYR A 75 -3.25 4.79 -9.99
C TYR A 75 -4.14 5.80 -9.26
N ALA A 76 -4.60 5.43 -8.06
CA ALA A 76 -5.46 6.29 -7.26
C ALA A 76 -4.74 7.58 -6.83
N ALA A 77 -3.45 7.52 -6.49
CA ALA A 77 -2.66 8.67 -6.05
C ALA A 77 -2.40 9.68 -7.18
N ARG A 78 -2.24 9.18 -8.41
CA ARG A 78 -1.89 9.98 -9.59
C ARG A 78 -3.08 10.40 -10.43
N TYR A 79 -4.28 9.92 -10.11
CA TYR A 79 -5.47 10.14 -10.92
C TYR A 79 -5.81 11.62 -11.06
N ILE A 80 -6.11 12.05 -12.29
CA ILE A 80 -6.68 13.36 -12.61
C ILE A 80 -8.07 13.18 -13.25
N ASP A 81 -8.15 12.54 -14.42
CA ASP A 81 -9.40 12.38 -15.17
C ASP A 81 -9.56 11.00 -15.84
N GLY A 82 -8.62 10.07 -15.58
CA GLY A 82 -8.60 8.72 -16.16
C GLY A 82 -7.86 8.61 -17.49
N THR A 83 -7.48 9.72 -18.10
CA THR A 83 -6.62 9.78 -19.31
C THR A 83 -5.30 10.49 -19.03
N THR A 84 -5.31 11.44 -18.10
CA THR A 84 -4.13 12.16 -17.62
C THR A 84 -3.80 11.74 -16.19
N PHE A 85 -2.51 11.74 -15.89
CA PHE A 85 -1.98 11.33 -14.58
C PHE A 85 -0.88 12.29 -14.16
N MET A 86 -0.83 12.55 -12.86
CA MET A 86 0.21 13.33 -12.22
C MET A 86 1.60 12.76 -12.51
N PRO A 87 2.67 13.56 -12.60
CA PRO A 87 4.02 13.04 -12.68
C PRO A 87 4.39 12.32 -11.36
N GLY A 88 5.18 11.25 -11.46
CA GLY A 88 5.43 10.36 -10.32
C GLY A 88 6.22 11.01 -9.16
N ASN A 89 6.93 12.11 -9.41
CA ASN A 89 7.61 12.89 -8.39
C ASN A 89 6.69 13.91 -7.68
N ALA A 90 5.48 14.16 -8.20
CA ALA A 90 4.52 15.04 -7.56
C ALA A 90 3.72 14.32 -6.47
N PRO A 91 3.30 15.05 -5.41
CA PRO A 91 2.37 14.53 -4.43
C PRO A 91 0.96 14.44 -5.01
N SER A 92 0.15 13.55 -4.43
CA SER A 92 -1.24 13.34 -4.83
C SER A 92 -2.05 14.62 -4.65
N GLY A 93 -2.76 15.03 -5.69
CA GLY A 93 -3.56 16.26 -5.70
C GLY A 93 -2.75 17.54 -5.95
N TRP A 94 -1.46 17.45 -6.29
CA TRP A 94 -0.64 18.62 -6.65
C TRP A 94 -1.24 19.41 -7.83
N GLN A 95 -1.00 20.70 -7.81
CA GLN A 95 -1.34 21.63 -8.87
C GLN A 95 -0.11 22.49 -9.11
N ASP A 96 0.29 22.61 -10.37
CA ASP A 96 1.34 23.53 -10.79
C ASP A 96 0.76 24.95 -10.81
N THR A 97 1.10 25.74 -9.79
CA THR A 97 0.52 27.07 -9.57
C THR A 97 1.31 28.18 -10.24
N ASN A 98 2.57 27.91 -10.62
CA ASN A 98 3.49 28.88 -11.20
C ASN A 98 3.85 28.57 -12.68
N ALA A 99 3.33 27.45 -13.21
CA ALA A 99 3.50 26.95 -14.57
C ALA A 99 4.95 26.62 -14.96
N ASP A 100 5.79 26.22 -14.00
CA ASP A 100 7.18 25.84 -14.23
C ASP A 100 7.42 24.33 -14.31
N THR A 101 6.38 23.51 -14.06
CA THR A 101 6.39 22.04 -14.02
C THR A 101 7.29 21.42 -12.95
N ILE A 102 7.73 22.21 -11.97
CA ILE A 102 8.61 21.80 -10.88
C ILE A 102 7.79 21.68 -9.61
N VAL A 103 7.93 20.54 -8.93
CA VAL A 103 7.28 20.32 -7.64
C VAL A 103 8.07 21.06 -6.58
N ASP A 104 7.55 22.18 -6.08
CA ASP A 104 8.19 22.93 -5.01
C ASP A 104 7.69 22.56 -3.60
N ALA A 105 8.39 23.07 -2.58
CA ALA A 105 8.10 22.76 -1.19
C ALA A 105 6.78 23.38 -0.69
N ALA A 106 6.39 24.54 -1.21
CA ALA A 106 5.16 25.24 -0.81
C ALA A 106 3.94 24.50 -1.37
N GLU A 107 3.94 24.15 -2.65
CA GLU A 107 2.87 23.40 -3.31
C GLU A 107 2.71 22.01 -2.69
N ARG A 108 3.83 21.34 -2.39
CA ARG A 108 3.80 20.08 -1.65
C ARG A 108 3.13 20.24 -0.29
N ALA A 109 3.46 21.29 0.45
CA ALA A 109 2.90 21.52 1.78
C ALA A 109 1.38 21.80 1.75
N LEU A 110 0.81 22.17 0.60
CA LEU A 110 -0.64 22.37 0.46
C LEU A 110 -1.41 21.05 0.50
N VAL A 111 -0.84 19.98 -0.05
CA VAL A 111 -1.56 18.71 -0.28
C VAL A 111 -0.99 17.53 0.52
N GLY A 112 0.25 17.63 0.98
CA GLY A 112 0.91 16.59 1.76
C GLY A 112 1.17 16.97 3.21
N TRP A 113 1.22 15.96 4.07
CA TRP A 113 1.56 16.13 5.49
C TRP A 113 3.03 15.86 5.76
N VAL A 114 3.75 16.94 6.08
CA VAL A 114 5.18 16.90 6.44
C VAL A 114 5.34 17.69 7.73
N THR A 115 5.27 17.01 8.86
CA THR A 115 5.23 17.62 10.19
C THR A 115 6.05 16.79 11.18
N THR A 116 5.96 17.06 12.48
CA THR A 116 6.66 16.28 13.51
C THR A 116 5.87 15.07 14.02
N ALA A 117 4.60 14.94 13.63
CA ALA A 117 3.72 13.85 14.06
C ALA A 117 2.64 13.54 13.01
N THR A 118 1.84 12.51 13.25
CA THR A 118 0.65 12.27 12.45
C THR A 118 -0.39 13.37 12.65
N GLN A 119 -1.22 13.57 11.64
CA GLN A 119 -2.33 14.52 11.66
C GLN A 119 -3.66 13.76 11.49
N PRO A 120 -4.78 14.31 11.99
CA PRO A 120 -6.10 13.76 11.69
C PRO A 120 -6.30 13.65 10.16
N VAL A 121 -6.83 12.51 9.72
CA VAL A 121 -7.06 12.23 8.30
C VAL A 121 -8.09 13.19 7.69
N GLY A 122 -7.96 13.46 6.39
CA GLY A 122 -8.94 14.22 5.61
C GLY A 122 -8.85 15.74 5.74
N LEU A 123 -7.84 16.26 6.44
CA LEU A 123 -7.69 17.70 6.70
C LEU A 123 -6.94 18.47 5.61
N LYS A 124 -6.14 17.78 4.78
CA LYS A 124 -5.57 18.35 3.54
C LYS A 124 -6.52 18.12 2.36
N PRO A 125 -6.42 18.91 1.28
CA PRO A 125 -7.24 18.70 0.09
C PRO A 125 -7.17 17.26 -0.43
N ALA A 126 -8.29 16.77 -0.94
CA ALA A 126 -8.33 15.48 -1.64
C ALA A 126 -7.75 15.61 -3.06
N ASN A 127 -7.35 14.48 -3.63
CA ASN A 127 -7.10 14.38 -5.07
C ASN A 127 -8.40 14.30 -5.88
N ALA A 128 -8.30 14.14 -7.20
CA ALA A 128 -9.47 14.15 -8.09
C ALA A 128 -10.46 12.98 -7.87
N LEU A 129 -10.07 11.93 -7.14
CA LEU A 129 -10.96 10.84 -6.70
C LEU A 129 -11.61 11.09 -5.34
N GLY A 130 -11.37 12.24 -4.70
CA GLY A 130 -11.84 12.51 -3.34
C GLY A 130 -11.02 11.79 -2.27
N ILE A 131 -9.80 11.33 -2.61
CA ILE A 131 -8.95 10.58 -1.68
C ILE A 131 -7.94 11.53 -1.03
N HIS A 132 -7.92 11.52 0.30
CA HIS A 132 -7.02 12.32 1.12
C HIS A 132 -5.78 11.55 1.56
N ASP A 133 -4.75 12.32 1.93
CA ASP A 133 -3.54 11.85 2.64
C ASP A 133 -2.76 10.75 1.90
N MET A 134 -2.85 10.70 0.58
CA MET A 134 -2.05 9.80 -0.26
C MET A 134 -0.56 10.23 -0.33
N SER A 135 -0.23 11.44 0.16
CA SER A 135 1.15 11.93 0.27
C SER A 135 1.42 12.47 1.68
N GLY A 136 2.37 11.86 2.39
CA GLY A 136 2.73 12.20 3.77
C GLY A 136 1.82 11.55 4.82
N ASN A 137 1.80 12.12 6.02
CA ASN A 137 1.13 11.59 7.21
C ASN A 137 1.74 10.24 7.64
N VAL A 138 1.32 9.13 7.04
CA VAL A 138 1.93 7.82 7.27
C VAL A 138 2.18 7.12 5.95
N PHE A 139 3.27 6.35 5.90
CA PHE A 139 3.49 5.45 4.77
C PHE A 139 2.36 4.42 4.75
N GLU A 140 1.87 4.08 3.57
CA GLU A 140 0.81 3.11 3.41
C GLU A 140 1.37 1.79 2.87
N LEU A 141 1.20 0.71 3.64
CA LEU A 141 1.55 -0.63 3.20
C LEU A 141 0.61 -1.09 2.09
N VAL A 142 1.18 -1.65 1.04
CA VAL A 142 0.46 -2.30 -0.05
C VAL A 142 0.61 -3.81 0.00
N TRP A 143 -0.15 -4.52 -0.82
CA TRP A 143 -0.13 -5.97 -0.89
C TRP A 143 1.25 -6.52 -1.32
N ASP A 144 1.88 -5.83 -2.27
CA ASP A 144 3.02 -6.30 -3.05
C ASP A 144 4.29 -6.55 -2.24
N TRP A 145 5.05 -7.55 -2.70
CA TRP A 145 6.45 -7.73 -2.35
C TRP A 145 7.32 -6.81 -3.22
N ASN A 146 8.37 -6.26 -2.64
CA ASN A 146 9.36 -5.49 -3.38
C ASN A 146 10.27 -6.44 -4.17
N ASN A 147 10.14 -6.42 -5.50
CA ASN A 147 10.96 -7.22 -6.41
C ASN A 147 12.02 -6.37 -7.14
N GLY A 148 12.43 -5.25 -6.54
CA GLY A 148 13.36 -4.29 -7.15
C GLY A 148 12.69 -3.24 -8.04
N ALA A 149 13.51 -2.59 -8.87
CA ALA A 149 13.07 -1.49 -9.72
C ALA A 149 12.44 -1.98 -11.03
N TYR A 150 11.26 -1.45 -11.35
CA TYR A 150 10.62 -1.64 -12.65
C TYR A 150 11.21 -0.66 -13.67
N THR A 151 11.46 -1.14 -14.89
CA THR A 151 12.02 -0.34 -15.99
C THR A 151 11.13 -0.46 -17.21
N THR A 152 11.38 0.35 -18.25
CA THR A 152 10.68 0.20 -19.53
C THR A 152 10.94 -1.17 -20.17
N ALA A 153 12.10 -1.77 -19.93
CA ALA A 153 12.44 -3.12 -20.40
C ALA A 153 11.84 -4.25 -19.55
N SER A 154 11.44 -3.95 -18.31
CA SER A 154 10.79 -4.88 -17.38
C SER A 154 9.69 -4.14 -16.61
N PRO A 155 8.56 -3.85 -17.29
CA PRO A 155 7.47 -3.09 -16.68
C PRO A 155 6.77 -3.92 -15.60
N TYR A 156 6.11 -3.23 -14.67
CA TYR A 156 5.20 -3.87 -13.72
C TYR A 156 4.02 -4.50 -14.47
N THR A 157 3.61 -5.69 -14.04
CA THR A 157 2.48 -6.43 -14.60
C THR A 157 1.52 -6.90 -13.50
N ASP A 158 0.30 -7.30 -13.87
CA ASP A 158 -0.63 -7.88 -12.91
C ASP A 158 -0.08 -9.15 -12.23
N ALA A 159 0.87 -9.86 -12.85
CA ALA A 159 1.51 -11.00 -12.24
C ALA A 159 2.34 -10.62 -11.00
N ASP A 160 2.93 -9.42 -10.99
CA ASP A 160 3.65 -8.88 -9.82
C ASP A 160 2.71 -8.66 -8.64
N SER A 161 1.46 -8.28 -8.93
CA SER A 161 0.41 -8.10 -7.93
C SER A 161 -0.10 -9.40 -7.32
N LEU A 162 0.21 -10.57 -7.89
CA LEU A 162 -0.12 -11.88 -7.33
C LEU A 162 0.94 -12.39 -6.34
N GLY A 163 1.94 -11.55 -6.04
CA GLY A 163 3.24 -11.93 -5.51
C GLY A 163 3.26 -12.91 -4.34
N SER A 164 4.24 -13.82 -4.40
CA SER A 164 4.77 -14.59 -3.26
C SER A 164 6.15 -14.02 -2.89
N PRO A 165 6.63 -14.22 -1.65
CA PRO A 165 8.03 -13.99 -1.32
C PRO A 165 8.92 -14.92 -2.17
N THR A 166 9.76 -14.35 -3.04
CA THR A 166 10.58 -15.08 -4.02
C THR A 166 12.08 -14.95 -3.79
N SER A 167 12.55 -14.12 -2.83
CA SER A 167 13.97 -13.76 -2.71
C SER A 167 14.52 -13.89 -1.29
N GLY A 168 15.80 -13.60 -1.10
CA GLY A 168 16.45 -13.59 0.22
C GLY A 168 16.23 -12.30 1.02
N THR A 169 15.58 -11.28 0.45
CA THR A 169 15.32 -9.99 1.10
C THR A 169 13.83 -9.68 1.19
N ASP A 170 12.97 -10.69 1.33
CA ASP A 170 11.51 -10.58 1.29
C ASP A 170 10.96 -9.42 2.14
N ILE A 171 10.70 -8.29 1.48
CA ILE A 171 10.20 -7.04 2.07
C ILE A 171 8.99 -6.56 1.28
N LYS A 172 8.02 -6.01 1.99
CA LYS A 172 6.78 -5.42 1.46
C LYS A 172 7.01 -3.99 1.01
N ASP A 173 6.30 -3.59 -0.04
CA ASP A 173 6.29 -2.21 -0.49
C ASP A 173 5.47 -1.31 0.44
N VAL A 174 5.95 -0.07 0.60
CA VAL A 174 5.19 1.02 1.20
C VAL A 174 5.19 2.23 0.27
N ARG A 175 4.10 2.99 0.30
CA ARG A 175 3.85 4.12 -0.61
C ARG A 175 3.52 5.40 0.16
N GLY A 176 3.54 6.53 -0.54
CA GLY A 176 2.98 7.81 -0.09
C GLY A 176 3.88 8.66 0.81
N GLY A 177 4.91 8.09 1.43
CA GLY A 177 5.74 8.84 2.37
C GLY A 177 5.10 8.99 3.74
N GLY A 178 5.78 9.66 4.66
CA GLY A 178 5.29 9.89 6.02
C GLY A 178 5.45 11.34 6.45
N TYR A 179 5.01 11.64 7.68
CA TYR A 179 5.12 12.99 8.22
C TYR A 179 6.57 13.52 8.27
N THR A 180 7.58 12.64 8.26
CA THR A 180 9.01 13.03 8.24
C THR A 180 9.59 13.27 6.85
N GLY A 181 8.90 12.93 5.76
CA GLY A 181 9.44 13.05 4.40
C GLY A 181 8.95 11.98 3.42
N GLU A 182 9.38 12.10 2.16
CA GLU A 182 8.91 11.36 0.98
C GLU A 182 7.46 11.66 0.56
N PHE A 183 7.21 11.84 -0.74
CA PHE A 183 6.04 12.59 -1.23
C PHE A 183 5.65 12.28 -2.67
N GLY A 184 6.61 11.87 -3.51
CA GLY A 184 6.30 11.45 -4.87
C GLY A 184 5.39 10.23 -4.87
N THR A 185 4.32 10.30 -5.66
CA THR A 185 3.36 9.20 -5.84
C THR A 185 3.98 7.91 -6.42
N ALA A 186 5.09 8.02 -7.15
CA ALA A 186 5.86 6.86 -7.63
C ALA A 186 6.98 6.42 -6.67
N ALA A 187 7.20 7.13 -5.56
CA ALA A 187 8.21 6.76 -4.58
C ALA A 187 7.81 5.48 -3.83
N ARG A 188 8.80 4.63 -3.54
CA ARG A 188 8.63 3.29 -2.97
C ARG A 188 9.59 3.14 -1.80
N GLY A 189 9.05 2.99 -0.61
CA GLY A 189 9.80 2.50 0.55
C GLY A 189 9.60 0.99 0.72
N THR A 190 10.29 0.40 1.69
CA THR A 190 10.15 -1.03 2.00
C THR A 190 10.08 -1.31 3.50
N THR A 191 9.53 -2.47 3.86
CA THR A 191 9.49 -2.97 5.23
C THR A 191 9.42 -4.49 5.28
N GLY A 192 9.98 -5.12 6.31
CA GLY A 192 9.67 -6.52 6.59
C GLY A 192 8.18 -6.69 6.95
N PRO A 193 7.54 -7.83 6.63
CA PRO A 193 6.11 -8.04 6.86
C PRO A 193 5.73 -8.07 8.35
N HIS A 194 6.68 -8.42 9.22
CA HIS A 194 6.51 -8.53 10.67
C HIS A 194 7.08 -7.32 11.44
N GLN A 195 7.63 -6.33 10.73
CA GLN A 195 8.28 -5.19 11.37
C GLN A 195 7.25 -4.11 11.72
N PRO A 196 6.99 -3.84 13.01
CA PRO A 196 6.09 -2.77 13.39
C PRO A 196 6.75 -1.41 13.18
N SER A 197 5.95 -0.40 12.85
CA SER A 197 6.39 0.98 12.82
C SER A 197 5.25 1.92 13.24
N ALA A 198 5.62 3.04 13.88
CA ALA A 198 4.70 4.14 14.16
C ALA A 198 4.51 5.08 12.95
N TYR A 199 5.37 4.97 11.94
CA TYR A 199 5.36 5.79 10.72
C TYR A 199 4.55 5.16 9.57
N ARG A 200 3.94 4.00 9.82
CA ARG A 200 3.31 3.16 8.79
C ARG A 200 1.87 2.84 9.17
N GLY A 201 0.98 3.07 8.24
CA GLY A 201 -0.43 2.69 8.27
C GLY A 201 -0.80 1.94 6.99
N PHE A 202 -2.09 1.97 6.67
CA PHE A 202 -2.63 1.38 5.45
C PHE A 202 -4.00 1.98 5.16
N ARG A 203 -4.44 1.80 3.92
CA ARG A 203 -5.83 1.95 3.53
C ARG A 203 -6.33 0.65 2.91
N VAL A 204 -7.64 0.51 2.90
CA VAL A 204 -8.29 -0.65 2.31
C VAL A 204 -8.94 -0.32 0.98
N VAL A 205 -8.96 -1.31 0.11
CA VAL A 205 -9.76 -1.33 -1.11
C VAL A 205 -10.64 -2.57 -1.09
N ARG A 206 -11.70 -2.57 -1.90
CA ARG A 206 -12.54 -3.73 -2.16
C ARG A 206 -13.06 -3.69 -3.57
N ARG A 207 -13.43 -4.86 -4.10
CA ARG A 207 -14.23 -4.93 -5.32
C ARG A 207 -15.70 -4.65 -4.98
N PRO A 208 -16.46 -4.04 -5.92
CA PRO A 208 -17.88 -3.75 -5.73
C PRO A 208 -18.67 -5.01 -5.39
#